data_AF-H9W969-F1
#
_entry.id   AF-H9W969-F1
#
_cell.length_a   1.000
_cell.length_b   1.000
_cell.length_c   1.000
_cell.angle_alpha   90.00
_cell.angle_beta   90.00
_cell.angle_gamma   90.00
#
_symmetry.space_group_name_H-M   'P 1'
#
loop_
_entity.id
_entity.type
_entity.pdbx_description
1 polymer ?
#
loop_
_entity_poly.entity_id
_entity_poly.type
_entity_poly.pdbx_seq_one_letter_code
_entity_poly.pdbx_strand_id
1 'polypeptide(L)' 'KRLREALKFANVCGALTVTQRGAIPALPSREAVLEALVKVVA' A
#
# COMPACT_ATOMS: atom_id res chain seq x y z
N LYS A 1 6.99 13.88 11.93
CA LYS A 1 6.90 12.39 11.89
C LYS A 1 5.99 11.83 10.77
N ARG A 2 5.03 12.61 10.25
CA ARG A 2 4.07 12.18 9.21
C ARG A 2 4.64 11.79 7.84
N LEU A 3 5.77 12.39 7.42
CA LEU A 3 6.37 12.09 6.11
C LEU A 3 6.80 10.62 5.98
N ARG A 4 7.41 10.07 7.03
CA ARG A 4 7.88 8.68 7.00
C ARG A 4 6.72 7.69 6.92
N GLU A 5 5.62 7.97 7.62
CA GLU A 5 4.39 7.17 7.57
C GLU A 5 3.75 7.24 6.18
N ALA A 6 3.68 8.45 5.58
CA ALA A 6 3.17 8.64 4.23
C ALA A 6 3.99 7.87 3.18
N LEU A 7 5.33 7.90 3.28
CA LEU A 7 6.21 7.14 2.38
C LEU A 7 6.01 5.63 2.52
N LYS A 8 5.87 5.11 3.75
CA LYS A 8 5.57 3.69 3.97
C LYS A 8 4.22 3.30 3.37
N PHE A 9 3.17 4.10 3.59
CA PHE A 9 1.86 3.87 3.01
C PHE A 9 1.91 3.86 1.47
N ALA A 10 2.60 4.83 0.86
CA ALA A 10 2.75 4.92 -0.59
C ALA A 10 3.50 3.70 -1.17
N ASN A 11 4.56 3.24 -0.52
CA ASN A 11 5.32 2.07 -0.95
C ASN A 11 4.45 0.80 -0.92
N VAL A 12 3.66 0.59 0.15
CA VAL A 12 2.75 -0.56 0.24
C VAL A 12 1.65 -0.47 -0.81
N CYS A 13 1.07 0.71 -1.03
CA CYS A 13 0.06 0.92 -2.07
C CYS A 13 0.61 0.57 -3.47
N GLY A 14 1.80 1.06 -3.82
CA GLY A 14 2.46 0.73 -5.08
C GLY A 14 2.78 -0.76 -5.20
N ALA A 15 3.27 -1.38 -4.13
CA ALA A 15 3.58 -2.81 -4.11
C ALA A 15 2.33 -3.69 -4.34
N LEU A 16 1.19 -3.34 -3.75
CA LEU A 16 -0.07 -4.06 -3.98
C LEU A 16 -0.59 -3.86 -5.41
N THR A 17 -0.50 -2.63 -5.93
CA THR A 17 -0.99 -2.28 -7.27
C THR A 17 -0.31 -3.12 -8.37
N VAL A 18 0.97 -3.45 -8.23
CA VAL A 18 1.69 -4.24 -9.24
C VAL A 18 1.40 -5.75 -9.19
N THR A 19 0.62 -6.23 -8.21
CA THR A 19 0.25 -7.66 -8.10
C THR A 19 -0.94 -8.05 -8.99
N GLN A 20 -1.66 -7.08 -9.56
CA GLN A 20 -2.83 -7.31 -10.41
C GLN A 20 -2.71 -6.58 -11.75
N ARG A 21 -3.57 -6.95 -12.71
CA ARG A 21 -3.60 -6.35 -14.05
C ARG A 21 -4.45 -5.09 -14.08
N GLY A 22 -3.94 -4.06 -14.77
CA GLY A 22 -4.62 -2.78 -15.00
C GLY A 22 -4.30 -1.75 -13.92
N ALA A 23 -4.29 -0.46 -14.26
CA ALA A 23 -3.89 0.60 -13.32
C ALA A 23 -4.99 0.92 -12.29
N ILE A 24 -6.15 1.38 -12.78
CA ILE A 24 -7.29 1.74 -11.92
C ILE A 24 -7.87 0.50 -11.20
N PRO A 25 -8.09 -0.65 -11.86
CA PRO A 25 -8.63 -1.82 -11.19
C PRO A 25 -7.71 -2.43 -10.13
N ALA A 26 -6.39 -2.30 -10.27
CA ALA A 26 -5.43 -2.82 -9.30
C ALA A 26 -5.17 -1.86 -8.13
N LEU A 27 -5.76 -0.65 -8.14
CA LEU A 27 -5.59 0.29 -7.05
C LEU A 27 -6.21 -0.29 -5.76
N PRO A 28 -5.43 -0.48 -4.69
CA PRO A 28 -5.93 -1.13 -3.49
C PRO A 28 -6.86 -0.22 -2.69
N SER A 29 -7.75 -0.82 -1.90
CA SER A 29 -8.49 -0.09 -0.88
C SER A 29 -7.55 0.38 0.23
N ARG A 30 -7.97 1.41 0.98
CA ARG A 30 -7.20 1.92 2.11
C ARG A 30 -6.98 0.85 3.18
N GLU A 31 -7.98 0.01 3.41
CA GLU A 31 -7.96 -1.07 4.39
C GLU A 31 -6.93 -2.12 4.02
N ALA A 32 -6.85 -2.51 2.75
CA ALA A 32 -5.86 -3.46 2.25
C ALA A 32 -4.43 -2.95 2.43
N VAL A 33 -4.20 -1.65 2.16
CA VAL A 33 -2.87 -1.02 2.38
C VAL A 33 -2.52 -1.00 3.87
N LEU A 34 -3.47 -0.68 4.75
CA LEU A 34 -3.22 -0.65 6.20
C LEU A 34 -2.96 -2.06 6.77
N GLU A 35 -3.71 -3.07 6.33
CA GLU A 35 -3.48 -4.46 6.74
C GLU A 35 -2.10 -4.96 6.30
N ALA A 36 -1.71 -4.69 5.06
CA ALA A 36 -0.39 -5.04 4.54
C ALA A 36 0.73 -4.29 5.27
N LEU A 37 0.52 -3.02 5.61
CA LEU A 37 1.51 -2.22 6.35
C LEU A 37 1.80 -2.78 7.75
N VAL A 38 0.79 -3.32 8.45
CA VAL A 38 0.99 -3.99 9.75
C VAL A 38 1.83 -5.26 9.59
N LYS A 39 1.60 -6.04 8.53
CA LYS A 39 2.35 -7.29 8.27
C LYS A 39 3.82 -7.08 7.94
N VAL A 40 4.19 -5.93 7.35
CA VAL A 40 5.56 -5.63 6.89
C VAL A 40 6.42 -4.96 7.98
N VAL A 41 5.80 -4.35 8.99
CA VAL A 41 6.50 -3.63 10.08
C VAL A 41 6.63 -4.49 11.36
N ALA A 42 5.97 -5.65 11.40
CA ALA A 42 6.14 -6.66 12.45
C ALA A 42 7.47 -7.43 12.32
#